data_AF-A0A8T7GJF6-F1
#
_entry.id   AF-A0A8T7GJF6-F1
#
_cell.length_a   1.000
_cell.length_b   1.000
_cell.length_c   1.000
_cell.angle_alpha   90.00
_cell.angle_beta   90.00
_cell.angle_gamma   90.00
#
_symmetry.space_group_name_H-M   'P 1'
#
loop_
_entity.id
_entity.type
_entity.pdbx_description
1 polymer ?
#
loop_
_entity_poly.entity_id
_entity_poly.type
_entity_poly.pdbx_seq_one_letter_code
_entity_poly.pdbx_strand_id
1 'polypeptide(L)'
;MKIRHCVEESNIDENMVIIDATKIRHVTVAAGKIEEMSGLIDPASHLNLDFPDHKITECVIAEKFEVGAKVKMDSDGLLFAIVSRSAYTNLGPVDYTQRLTDMMKAVKDKREIKKEAA
;
A
#
# COMPACT_ATOMS: atom_id res chain seq x y z
N MET A 1 14.99 -6.14 1.26
CA MET A 1 13.88 -5.75 0.36
C MET A 1 13.14 -4.57 0.99
N LYS A 2 13.08 -3.40 0.33
CA LYS A 2 12.42 -2.21 0.88
C LYS A 2 11.00 -2.12 0.34
N ILE A 3 10.02 -2.31 1.22
CA ILE A 3 8.60 -2.14 0.90
C ILE A 3 8.29 -0.66 0.76
N ARG A 4 7.50 -0.29 -0.25
CA ARG A 4 7.10 1.09 -0.54
C ARG A 4 5.61 1.15 -0.79
N HIS A 5 4.98 2.28 -0.45
CA HIS A 5 3.65 2.61 -0.94
C HIS A 5 3.74 3.00 -2.41
N CYS A 6 2.77 2.57 -3.21
CA CYS A 6 2.75 2.75 -4.65
C CYS A 6 1.35 3.10 -5.14
N VAL A 7 1.29 3.96 -6.14
CA VAL A 7 0.05 4.41 -6.79
C VAL A 7 0.23 4.34 -8.31
N GLU A 8 -0.84 3.99 -9.03
CA GLU A 8 -0.83 4.07 -10.50
C GLU A 8 -0.90 5.53 -10.96
N GLU A 9 -0.20 5.83 -12.06
CA GLU A 9 -0.18 7.14 -12.69
C GLU A 9 -1.59 7.67 -13.01
N SER A 10 -2.51 6.79 -13.39
CA SER A 10 -3.91 7.13 -13.66
C SER A 10 -4.72 7.60 -12.43
N ASN A 11 -4.17 7.45 -11.23
CA ASN A 11 -4.80 7.82 -9.96
C ASN A 11 -4.11 9.04 -9.29
N ILE A 12 -3.47 9.89 -10.10
CA ILE A 12 -2.76 11.09 -9.68
C ILE A 12 -3.30 12.27 -10.51
N ASP A 13 -3.49 13.41 -9.87
CA ASP A 13 -3.86 14.64 -10.55
C ASP A 13 -2.64 15.40 -11.13
N GLU A 14 -2.89 16.53 -11.79
CA GLU A 14 -1.85 17.38 -12.38
C GLU A 14 -0.86 17.98 -11.37
N ASN A 15 -1.20 17.98 -10.07
CA ASN A 15 -0.40 18.54 -8.99
C ASN A 15 0.37 17.46 -8.21
N MET A 16 0.46 16.24 -8.75
CA MET A 16 1.11 15.09 -8.10
C MET A 16 0.40 14.67 -6.80
N VAL A 17 -0.90 14.93 -6.69
CA VAL A 17 -1.74 14.53 -5.57
C VAL A 17 -2.54 13.28 -5.93
N ILE A 18 -2.57 12.32 -5.03
CA ILE A 18 -3.31 11.07 -5.20
C ILE A 18 -4.82 11.35 -5.12
N ILE A 19 -5.56 10.95 -6.15
CA ILE A 19 -7.01 11.17 -6.28
C ILE A 19 -7.78 10.26 -5.31
N ASP A 20 -7.49 8.96 -5.32
CA ASP A 20 -8.11 7.98 -4.44
C ASP A 20 -7.05 7.20 -3.65
N ALA A 21 -6.85 7.58 -2.39
CA ALA A 21 -5.84 6.98 -1.53
C ALA A 21 -6.16 5.51 -1.15
N THR A 22 -7.40 5.05 -1.33
CA THR A 22 -7.76 3.63 -1.04
C THR A 22 -7.21 2.67 -2.09
N LYS A 23 -6.81 3.18 -3.26
CA LYS A 23 -6.22 2.42 -4.36
C LYS A 23 -4.70 2.29 -4.28
N ILE A 24 -4.08 2.66 -3.17
CA ILE A 24 -2.64 2.49 -2.96
C ILE A 24 -2.33 1.02 -2.66
N ARG A 25 -1.15 0.55 -3.05
CA ARG A 25 -0.63 -0.80 -2.74
C ARG A 25 0.76 -0.73 -2.12
N HIS A 26 1.16 -1.79 -1.44
CA HIS A 26 2.58 -1.98 -1.15
C HIS A 26 3.27 -2.69 -2.29
N VAL A 27 4.48 -2.25 -2.62
CA VAL A 27 5.32 -2.87 -3.64
C VAL A 27 6.76 -2.97 -3.18
N THR A 28 7.51 -3.80 -3.87
CA THR A 28 8.97 -3.75 -3.87
C THR A 28 9.42 -3.28 -5.25
N VAL A 29 10.52 -2.54 -5.30
CA VAL A 29 11.04 -1.98 -6.55
C VAL A 29 12.47 -2.44 -6.75
N ALA A 30 12.74 -3.04 -7.90
CA ALA A 30 14.06 -3.45 -8.34
C ALA A 30 14.30 -2.94 -9.76
N ALA A 31 15.48 -2.34 -10.01
CA ALA A 31 15.86 -1.82 -11.32
C ALA A 31 14.78 -0.92 -11.99
N GLY A 32 14.14 -0.05 -11.22
CA GLY A 32 13.12 0.88 -11.70
C GLY A 32 11.79 0.22 -12.11
N LYS A 33 11.52 -1.00 -11.63
CA LYS A 33 10.30 -1.75 -11.91
C LYS A 33 9.69 -2.34 -10.65
N ILE A 34 8.38 -2.57 -10.66
CA ILE A 34 7.69 -3.35 -9.63
C ILE A 34 8.23 -4.79 -9.67
N GLU A 35 8.79 -5.25 -8.56
CA GLU A 35 9.29 -6.62 -8.41
C GLU A 35 8.21 -7.51 -7.77
N GLU A 36 7.64 -7.06 -6.66
CA GLU A 36 6.49 -7.69 -5.99
C GLU A 36 5.42 -6.64 -5.67
N MET A 37 4.16 -7.08 -5.56
CA MET A 37 3.03 -6.23 -5.26
C MET A 37 2.05 -6.93 -4.33
N SER A 38 1.59 -6.21 -3.31
CA SER A 38 0.58 -6.68 -2.36
C SER A 38 -0.85 -6.35 -2.81
N GLY A 39 -1.82 -6.62 -1.94
CA GLY A 39 -3.18 -6.09 -2.06
C GLY A 39 -3.25 -4.57 -1.93
N LEU A 40 -4.47 -4.04 -1.97
CA LEU A 40 -4.73 -2.67 -1.56
C LEU A 40 -4.36 -2.49 -0.09
N ILE A 41 -3.97 -1.26 0.27
CA ILE A 41 -3.75 -0.89 1.66
C ILE A 41 -5.04 -1.06 2.48
N ASP A 42 -4.90 -1.22 3.79
CA ASP A 42 -6.02 -1.07 4.71
C ASP A 42 -6.15 0.41 5.13
N PRO A 43 -7.25 1.10 4.77
CA PRO A 43 -7.48 2.49 5.18
C PRO A 43 -7.45 2.68 6.70
N ALA A 44 -7.89 1.68 7.47
CA ALA A 44 -7.98 1.79 8.93
C ALA A 44 -6.61 1.86 9.63
N SER A 45 -5.53 1.46 8.96
CA SER A 45 -4.16 1.66 9.46
C SER A 45 -3.41 2.78 8.72
N HIS A 46 -3.66 2.96 7.43
CA HIS A 46 -2.84 3.83 6.58
C HIS A 46 -3.39 5.26 6.41
N LEU A 47 -4.72 5.41 6.55
CA LEU A 47 -5.44 6.68 6.42
C LEU A 47 -6.06 7.14 7.75
N ASN A 48 -5.64 6.53 8.86
CA ASN A 48 -6.16 6.79 10.19
C ASN A 48 -5.25 7.74 10.97
N LEU A 49 -5.79 8.89 11.35
CA LEU A 49 -5.08 9.89 12.17
C LEU A 49 -4.82 9.41 13.60
N ASP A 50 -5.62 8.47 14.11
CA ASP A 50 -5.44 7.85 15.43
C ASP A 50 -4.34 6.76 15.43
N PHE A 51 -3.71 6.50 14.28
CA PHE A 51 -2.59 5.55 14.14
C PHE A 51 -1.45 6.13 13.29
N PRO A 52 -0.79 7.21 13.77
CA PRO A 52 0.07 8.06 12.95
C PRO A 52 1.35 7.38 12.45
N ASP A 53 1.86 6.38 13.17
CA ASP A 53 3.13 5.72 12.85
C ASP A 53 3.07 4.86 11.57
N HIS A 54 1.86 4.51 11.12
CA HIS A 54 1.63 3.72 9.90
C HIS A 54 1.01 4.54 8.77
N LYS A 55 0.99 5.86 8.91
CA LYS A 55 0.37 6.76 7.94
C LYS A 55 1.16 6.79 6.62
N ILE A 56 0.44 6.74 5.51
CA ILE A 56 1.04 6.95 4.17
C ILE A 56 1.12 8.43 3.89
N THR A 57 2.29 8.92 3.47
CA THR A 57 2.51 10.31 3.07
C THR A 57 2.83 10.44 1.58
N GLU A 58 3.71 9.57 1.10
CA GLU A 58 4.26 9.59 -0.26
C GLU A 58 4.21 8.20 -0.87
N CYS A 59 3.87 8.14 -2.15
CA CYS A 59 3.79 6.90 -2.92
C CYS A 59 4.69 6.99 -4.15
N VAL A 60 5.41 5.91 -4.42
CA VAL A 60 6.07 5.72 -5.72
C VAL A 60 5.00 5.66 -6.81
N ILE A 61 5.29 6.23 -7.96
CA ILE A 61 4.37 6.24 -9.09
C ILE A 61 4.72 5.10 -10.03
N ALA A 62 3.76 4.23 -10.32
CA ALA A 62 3.89 3.19 -11.33
C ALA A 62 3.08 3.53 -12.58
N GLU A 63 3.58 3.16 -13.75
CA GLU A 63 2.79 3.27 -15.00
C GLU A 63 1.49 2.46 -14.91
N LYS A 64 1.57 1.29 -14.26
CA LYS A 64 0.45 0.38 -14.03
C LYS A 64 0.78 -0.57 -12.87
N PHE A 65 -0.24 -1.08 -12.19
CA PHE A 65 -0.10 -2.13 -11.19
C PHE A 65 0.06 -3.51 -11.82
N GLU A 66 1.29 -3.80 -12.22
CA GLU A 66 1.68 -5.07 -12.81
C GLU A 66 3.14 -5.37 -12.45
N VAL A 67 3.46 -6.63 -12.15
CA VAL A 67 4.85 -7.04 -11.92
C VAL A 67 5.66 -6.79 -13.19
N GLY A 68 6.81 -6.11 -13.06
CA GLY A 68 7.65 -5.68 -14.18
C GLY A 68 7.28 -4.33 -14.79
N ALA A 69 6.16 -3.70 -14.39
CA ALA A 69 5.82 -2.35 -14.81
C ALA A 69 6.85 -1.35 -14.29
N LYS A 70 7.13 -0.31 -15.07
CA LYS A 70 8.09 0.73 -14.66
C LYS A 70 7.49 1.61 -13.57
N VAL A 71 8.37 2.08 -12.70
CA VAL A 71 8.08 3.21 -11.82
C VAL A 71 8.68 4.49 -12.38
N LYS A 72 8.04 5.63 -12.14
CA LYS A 72 8.54 6.93 -12.57
C LYS A 72 9.80 7.28 -11.79
N MET A 73 10.76 7.82 -12.52
CA MET A 73 12.04 8.27 -11.99
C MET A 73 12.38 9.64 -12.58
N ASP A 74 13.06 10.47 -11.80
CA ASP A 74 13.66 11.73 -12.23
C ASP A 74 15.20 11.65 -12.12
N SER A 75 15.88 12.79 -12.18
CA SER A 75 17.34 12.86 -12.05
C SER A 75 17.86 12.46 -10.66
N ASP A 76 17.02 12.58 -9.63
CA ASP A 76 17.39 12.38 -8.22
C ASP A 76 16.91 11.02 -7.67
N GLY A 77 16.07 10.30 -8.42
CA GLY A 77 15.71 8.92 -8.15
C GLY A 77 14.25 8.63 -8.43
N LEU A 78 13.55 8.05 -7.45
CA LEU A 78 12.13 7.72 -7.57
C LEU A 78 11.31 9.00 -7.51
N LEU A 79 10.32 9.12 -8.39
CA LEU A 79 9.34 10.20 -8.33
C LEU A 79 8.15 9.77 -7.45
N PHE A 80 7.64 10.70 -6.65
CA PHE A 80 6.58 10.44 -5.68
C PHE A 80 5.36 11.33 -5.89
N ALA A 81 4.18 10.75 -5.61
CA ALA A 81 2.94 11.49 -5.44
C ALA A 81 2.58 11.56 -3.94
N ILE A 82 1.87 12.61 -3.56
CA ILE A 82 1.52 12.89 -2.16
C ILE A 82 0.06 12.54 -1.86
N VAL A 83 -0.19 12.10 -0.63
CA VAL A 83 -1.56 11.91 -0.12
C VAL A 83 -2.09 13.24 0.41
N SER A 84 -3.26 13.68 -0.10
CA SER A 84 -3.93 14.88 0.42
C SER A 84 -4.32 14.73 1.89
N ARG A 85 -4.29 15.83 2.65
CA ARG A 85 -4.78 15.85 4.04
C ARG A 85 -6.25 15.43 4.16
N SER A 86 -7.06 15.68 3.12
CA SER A 86 -8.48 15.31 3.11
C SER A 86 -8.71 13.80 3.00
N ALA A 87 -7.69 13.01 2.67
CA ALA A 87 -7.80 11.55 2.60
C ALA A 87 -7.72 10.87 3.98
N TYR A 88 -7.30 11.60 5.01
CA TYR A 88 -7.19 11.04 6.37
C TYR A 88 -8.45 11.31 7.19
N THR A 89 -8.75 10.39 8.10
CA THR A 89 -9.85 10.52 9.06
C THR A 89 -9.47 9.92 10.41
N ASN A 90 -10.22 10.24 11.46
CA ASN A 90 -10.09 9.60 12.78
C ASN A 90 -11.01 8.38 12.80
N LEU A 91 -10.45 7.18 12.92
CA LEU A 91 -11.19 5.90 12.91
C LEU A 91 -11.14 5.18 14.27
N GLY A 92 -10.54 5.80 15.26
CA GLY A 92 -10.25 5.21 16.56
C GLY A 92 -8.93 4.44 16.58
N PRO A 93 -8.50 4.01 17.78
CA PRO A 93 -7.24 3.31 17.94
C PRO A 93 -7.26 1.96 17.22
N VAL A 94 -6.11 1.59 16.65
CA VAL A 94 -5.90 0.29 16.02
C VAL A 94 -5.35 -0.69 17.05
N ASP A 95 -6.12 -1.72 17.39
CA ASP A 95 -5.61 -2.85 18.17
C ASP A 95 -4.75 -3.75 17.27
N TYR A 96 -3.45 -3.47 17.25
CA TYR A 96 -2.49 -4.21 16.46
C TYR A 96 -2.39 -5.68 16.88
N THR A 97 -2.46 -5.97 18.18
CA THR A 97 -2.33 -7.33 18.71
C THR A 97 -3.51 -8.19 18.27
N GLN A 98 -4.73 -7.65 18.36
CA GLN A 98 -5.92 -8.36 17.90
C GLN A 98 -5.85 -8.62 16.40
N ARG A 99 -5.49 -7.61 15.60
CA ARG A 99 -5.35 -7.77 14.13
C ARG A 99 -4.32 -8.81 13.73
N LEU A 100 -3.17 -8.84 14.40
CA LEU A 100 -2.15 -9.85 14.15
C LEU A 100 -2.66 -11.25 14.50
N THR A 101 -3.37 -11.38 15.63
CA THR A 101 -3.97 -12.64 16.07
C THR A 101 -5.02 -13.14 15.07
N ASP A 102 -5.89 -12.25 14.59
CA ASP A 102 -6.91 -12.57 13.60
C ASP A 102 -6.29 -13.02 12.27
N MET A 103 -5.22 -12.34 11.81
CA MET A 103 -4.48 -12.73 10.62
C MET A 103 -3.84 -14.12 10.80
N MET A 104 -3.18 -14.38 11.93
CA MET A 104 -2.57 -15.69 12.22
C MET A 104 -3.63 -16.81 12.21
N LYS A 105 -4.79 -16.57 12.80
CA LYS A 105 -5.92 -17.50 12.78
C LYS A 105 -6.42 -17.74 11.35
N ALA A 106 -6.69 -16.69 10.59
CA ALA A 106 -7.15 -16.81 9.20
C ALA A 106 -6.15 -17.57 8.31
N VAL A 107 -4.84 -17.39 8.51
CA VAL A 107 -3.80 -18.14 7.81
C VAL A 107 -3.80 -19.62 8.21
N LYS A 108 -3.99 -19.92 9.50
CA LYS A 108 -4.10 -21.30 9.99
C LYS A 108 -5.32 -22.00 9.38
N ASP A 109 -6.48 -21.37 9.44
CA ASP A 109 -7.73 -21.92 8.91
C ASP A 109 -7.62 -22.21 7.40
N LYS A 110 -7.02 -21.29 6.62
CA LYS A 110 -6.74 -21.52 5.19
C LYS A 110 -5.81 -22.69 4.93
N ARG A 111 -4.82 -22.93 5.80
CA ARG A 111 -3.90 -24.07 5.68
C ARG A 111 -4.60 -25.40 5.99
N GLU A 112 -5.51 -25.41 6.96
CA GLU A 112 -6.28 -26.60 7.33
C GLU A 112 -7.27 -26.98 6.21
N ILE A 113 -8.02 -26.01 5.67
CA ILE A 113 -8.90 -26.23 4.50
C ILE A 113 -8.11 -26.80 3.30
N LYS A 114 -6.92 -26.27 3.02
CA LYS A 114 -6.09 -26.75 1.91
C LYS A 114 -5.56 -28.17 2.14
N LYS A 115 -5.39 -28.61 3.38
CA LYS A 115 -4.99 -29.99 3.72
C LYS A 115 -6.16 -30.97 3.61
N GLU A 116 -7.37 -30.54 3.93
CA GLU A 116 -8.58 -31.37 3.79
C GLU A 116 -9.02 -31.54 2.32
N ALA A 117 -8.66 -30.58 1.46
CA ALA A 117 -8.95 -30.60 0.03
C ALA A 117 -7.87 -31.29 -0.85
N ALA A 118 -6.80 -31.81 -0.26
CA ALA A 118 -5.68 -32.47 -0.94
C ALA A 118 -5.64 -33.96 -0.62
#